data_AF-A0A9X2RQB6-F1
#
_entry.id   AF-A0A9X2RQB6-F1
#
_cell.length_a   1.000
_cell.length_b   1.000
_cell.length_c   1.000
_cell.angle_alpha   90.00
_cell.angle_beta   90.00
_cell.angle_gamma   90.00
#
_symmetry.space_group_name_H-M   'P 1'
#
loop_
_entity.id
_entity.type
_entity.pdbx_description
1 polymer ?
#
loop_
_entity_poly.entity_id
_entity_poly.type
_entity_poly.pdbx_seq_one_letter_code
_entity_poly.pdbx_strand_id
1 'polypeptide(L)'
;MPQGSAVSPVLASLFMHYAFDMFLVWEFPSVNFERYADDAVVHCVTERQARQVWAELEVRMEEVGLRLHPDKTKLVYCKDTRRRGSAEHTSFKFLGYTFAPRKARYPDGKAFTSFLPAVSPEALKAMGQQVREWRIHRRTRLKLIELADWINPIVSGWMTYYGRFYRSQLYPFLRRINTYLMRWARKKYKRLRGYKRFRAWWTGLVQRAPGLFKHWAWDREFVWTR
;
A
#
# COMPACT_ATOMS: atom_id res chain seq x y z
N MET A 1 23.76 11.11 15.92
CA MET A 1 23.74 9.83 16.67
C MET A 1 24.33 8.73 15.79
N PRO A 2 25.16 7.81 16.32
CA PRO A 2 25.60 6.64 15.57
C PRO A 2 24.38 5.79 15.19
N GLN A 3 24.15 5.58 13.89
CA GLN A 3 23.08 4.71 13.39
C GLN A 3 23.42 3.26 13.78
N GLY A 4 22.83 2.74 14.86
CA GLY A 4 23.05 1.34 15.28
C GLY A 4 22.72 0.99 16.73
N SER A 5 22.48 1.95 17.62
CA SER A 5 22.04 1.64 18.99
C SER A 5 20.53 1.37 19.05
N ALA A 6 20.13 0.28 19.72
CA ALA A 6 18.73 -0.08 19.97
C ALA A 6 17.94 1.00 20.74
N VAL A 7 18.64 1.93 21.41
CA VAL A 7 18.06 3.04 22.16
C VAL A 7 17.71 4.24 21.25
N SER A 8 18.34 4.34 20.07
CA SER A 8 18.17 5.48 19.17
C SER A 8 16.73 5.68 18.68
N PRO A 9 15.94 4.65 18.31
CA PRO A 9 14.55 4.83 17.90
C PRO A 9 13.64 5.31 19.04
N VAL A 10 13.93 4.88 20.26
CA VAL A 10 13.16 5.29 21.46
C VAL A 10 13.42 6.76 21.76
N LEU A 11 14.69 7.20 21.74
CA LEU A 11 15.04 8.60 21.98
C LEU A 11 14.47 9.52 20.89
N ALA A 12 14.55 9.12 19.61
CA ALA A 12 13.94 9.88 18.52
C ALA A 12 12.41 9.98 18.70
N SER A 13 11.76 8.90 19.10
CA SER A 13 10.30 8.90 19.34
C SER A 13 9.90 9.77 20.52
N LEU A 14 10.67 9.75 21.62
CA LEU A 14 10.45 10.57 22.80
C LEU A 14 10.70 12.04 22.51
N PHE A 15 11.76 12.35 21.77
CA PHE A 15 12.05 13.71 21.32
C PHE A 15 10.89 14.26 20.48
N MET A 16 10.44 13.51 19.46
CA MET A 16 9.30 13.92 18.62
C MET A 16 8.00 14.04 19.41
N HIS A 17 7.83 13.26 20.48
CA HIS A 17 6.67 13.39 21.35
C HIS A 17 6.59 14.79 22.00
N TYR A 18 7.70 15.31 22.55
CA TYR A 18 7.69 16.64 23.15
C TYR A 18 7.83 17.77 22.12
N ALA A 19 8.62 17.57 21.07
CA ALA A 19 8.86 18.58 20.05
C ALA A 19 7.61 18.84 19.18
N PHE A 20 6.85 17.79 18.86
CA PHE A 20 5.75 17.85 17.90
C PHE A 20 4.39 17.50 18.54
N ASP A 21 4.26 16.32 19.17
CA ASP A 21 2.94 15.83 19.61
C ASP A 21 2.35 16.72 20.70
N MET A 22 3.10 16.98 21.77
CA MET A 22 2.67 17.80 22.90
C MET A 22 2.42 19.26 22.48
N PHE A 23 3.24 19.78 21.56
CA PHE A 23 3.05 21.11 20.99
C PHE A 23 1.69 21.23 20.29
N LEU A 24 1.36 20.28 19.39
CA LEU A 24 0.06 20.28 18.71
C LEU A 24 -1.11 20.13 19.69
N VAL A 25 -0.96 19.30 20.73
CA VAL A 25 -2.01 19.11 21.75
C VAL A 25 -2.28 20.40 22.53
N TRP A 26 -1.25 21.18 22.83
CA TRP A 26 -1.39 22.41 23.63
C TRP A 26 -1.80 23.62 22.79
N GLU A 27 -1.11 23.88 21.68
CA GLU A 27 -1.36 25.08 20.86
C GLU A 27 -2.55 24.91 19.91
N PHE A 28 -2.82 23.68 19.48
CA PHE A 28 -3.86 23.36 18.50
C PHE A 28 -4.75 22.19 18.96
N PRO A 29 -5.43 22.28 20.12
CA PRO A 29 -6.20 21.17 20.69
C PRO A 29 -7.37 20.69 19.82
N SER A 30 -7.79 21.48 18.82
CA SER A 30 -8.82 21.11 17.85
C SER A 30 -8.28 20.36 16.62
N VAL A 31 -6.96 20.25 16.47
CA VAL A 31 -6.27 19.64 15.33
C VAL A 31 -5.89 18.21 15.69
N ASN A 32 -6.40 17.26 14.91
CA ASN A 32 -6.01 15.86 15.03
C ASN A 32 -4.76 15.61 14.19
N PHE A 33 -3.95 14.63 14.57
CA PHE A 33 -2.79 14.21 13.77
C PHE A 33 -2.48 12.74 13.99
N GLU A 34 -1.79 12.14 13.03
CA GLU A 34 -1.19 10.82 13.15
C GLU A 34 0.30 10.92 12.85
N ARG A 35 1.13 10.37 13.74
CA ARG A 35 2.58 10.31 13.56
C ARG A 35 3.07 8.88 13.58
N TYR A 36 4.03 8.58 12.72
CA TYR A 36 4.77 7.33 12.69
C TYR A 36 6.25 7.64 12.47
N ALA A 37 7.06 7.43 13.52
CA ALA A 37 8.45 7.88 13.55
C ALA A 37 8.56 9.39 13.20
N ASP A 38 9.19 9.71 12.07
CA ASP A 38 9.41 11.06 11.53
C ASP A 38 8.31 11.54 10.57
N ASP A 39 7.47 10.63 10.04
CA ASP A 39 6.37 10.99 9.16
C ASP A 39 5.12 11.34 9.99
N ALA A 40 4.51 12.50 9.71
CA ALA A 40 3.26 12.93 10.34
C ALA A 40 2.23 13.43 9.33
N VAL A 41 0.96 13.25 9.64
CA VAL A 41 -0.19 13.81 8.93
C VAL A 41 -0.99 14.63 9.93
N VAL A 42 -1.25 15.89 9.59
CA VAL A 42 -1.99 16.84 10.45
C VAL A 42 -3.31 17.21 9.79
N HIS A 43 -4.41 17.02 10.50
CA HIS A 43 -5.77 17.18 10.00
C HIS A 43 -6.35 18.54 10.36
N CYS A 44 -6.39 19.42 9.37
CA CYS A 44 -6.99 20.75 9.49
C CYS A 44 -8.33 20.82 8.74
N VAL A 45 -9.28 21.57 9.29
CA VAL A 45 -10.64 21.72 8.72
C VAL A 45 -10.64 22.73 7.56
N THR A 46 -9.77 23.73 7.62
CA THR A 46 -9.67 24.79 6.60
C THR A 46 -8.22 24.99 6.17
N GLU A 47 -8.03 25.53 4.95
CA GLU A 47 -6.70 25.89 4.47
C GLU A 47 -6.04 26.96 5.35
N ARG A 48 -6.81 27.93 5.85
CA ARG A 48 -6.30 28.96 6.76
C ARG A 48 -5.72 28.34 8.04
N GLN A 49 -6.44 27.41 8.67
CA GLN A 49 -5.94 26.68 9.84
C GLN A 49 -4.69 25.88 9.49
N ALA A 50 -4.68 25.21 8.33
CA ALA A 50 -3.53 24.43 7.89
C ALA A 50 -2.28 25.28 7.69
N ARG A 51 -2.41 26.48 7.12
CA ARG A 51 -1.31 27.44 6.94
C ARG A 51 -0.81 28.00 8.28
N GLN A 52 -1.72 28.27 9.22
CA GLN A 52 -1.35 28.71 10.56
C GLN A 52 -0.55 27.63 11.30
N VAL A 53 -1.08 26.39 11.34
CA VAL A 53 -0.40 25.26 11.98
C VAL A 53 0.95 24.99 11.33
N TRP A 54 1.03 25.11 10.00
CA TRP A 54 2.29 24.96 9.28
C TRP A 54 3.34 25.98 9.73
N ALA A 55 2.99 27.27 9.75
CA ALA A 55 3.93 28.33 10.11
C ALA A 55 4.44 28.17 11.55
N GLU A 56 3.54 27.85 12.49
CA GLU A 56 3.91 27.62 13.89
C GLU A 56 4.75 26.35 14.06
N LEU A 57 4.46 25.28 13.31
CA LEU A 57 5.29 24.07 13.29
C LEU A 57 6.68 24.34 12.71
N GLU A 58 6.81 25.19 11.69
CA GLU A 58 8.10 25.55 11.10
C GLU A 58 8.98 26.26 12.13
N VAL A 59 8.45 27.28 12.81
CA VAL A 59 9.13 27.95 13.92
C VAL A 59 9.49 26.96 15.03
N ARG A 60 8.52 26.14 15.45
CA ARG A 60 8.73 25.18 16.54
C ARG A 60 9.81 24.15 16.22
N MET A 61 9.84 23.63 14.99
CA MET A 61 10.85 22.67 14.58
C MET A 61 12.25 23.33 14.57
N GLU A 62 12.36 24.58 14.13
CA GLU A 62 13.63 25.31 14.16
C GLU A 62 14.16 25.54 15.57
N GLU A 63 13.30 25.89 16.54
CA GLU A 63 13.66 26.06 17.96
C GLU A 63 14.30 24.80 18.56
N VAL A 64 13.85 23.62 18.14
CA VAL A 64 14.36 22.33 18.62
C VAL A 64 15.49 21.78 17.73
N GLY A 65 16.00 22.58 16.79
CA GLY A 65 17.12 22.23 15.90
C GLY A 65 16.75 21.28 14.76
N LEU A 66 15.46 21.16 14.43
CA LEU A 66 14.95 20.43 13.27
C LEU A 66 14.52 21.38 12.15
N ARG A 67 14.32 20.82 10.96
CA ARG A 67 13.69 21.54 9.83
C ARG A 67 12.67 20.64 9.16
N LEU A 68 11.52 21.22 8.82
CA LEU A 68 10.56 20.56 7.97
C LEU A 68 11.18 20.38 6.58
N HIS A 69 11.01 19.19 6.00
CA HIS A 69 11.59 18.92 4.69
C HIS A 69 10.73 19.64 3.62
N PRO A 70 11.29 20.58 2.84
CA PRO A 70 10.51 21.47 1.97
C PRO A 70 9.76 20.70 0.89
N ASP A 71 10.37 19.67 0.31
CA ASP A 71 9.73 18.88 -0.76
C ASP A 71 8.76 17.79 -0.25
N LYS A 72 8.84 17.41 1.02
CA LYS A 72 7.99 16.34 1.59
C LYS A 72 6.76 16.92 2.26
N THR A 73 6.93 18.03 2.96
CA THR A 73 5.84 18.72 3.65
C THR A 73 4.99 19.41 2.59
N LYS A 74 3.68 19.18 2.60
CA LYS A 74 2.77 19.79 1.63
C LYS A 74 1.35 19.85 2.15
N LEU A 75 0.63 20.91 1.80
CA LEU A 75 -0.80 21.03 2.08
C LEU A 75 -1.59 20.24 1.03
N VAL A 76 -2.44 19.33 1.51
CA VAL A 76 -3.18 18.42 0.62
C VAL A 76 -4.67 18.58 0.83
N TYR A 77 -5.36 18.96 -0.24
CA TYR A 77 -6.80 19.05 -0.23
C TYR A 77 -7.43 17.66 -0.35
N CYS A 78 -8.08 17.21 0.72
CA CYS A 78 -8.79 15.95 0.77
C CYS A 78 -10.12 16.01 -0.01
N LYS A 79 -10.02 16.01 -1.35
CA LYS A 79 -11.16 16.18 -2.26
C LYS A 79 -12.11 14.99 -2.18
N ASP A 80 -13.41 15.28 -2.06
CA ASP A 80 -14.51 14.33 -2.03
C ASP A 80 -15.75 14.92 -2.73
N THR A 81 -16.88 14.19 -2.75
CA THR A 81 -18.11 14.66 -3.40
C THR A 81 -18.67 15.99 -2.86
N ARG A 82 -18.45 16.30 -1.58
CA ARG A 82 -18.92 17.53 -0.94
C ARG A 82 -17.92 18.67 -1.13
N ARG A 83 -16.64 18.34 -1.19
CA ARG A 83 -15.50 19.26 -1.32
C ARG A 83 -15.13 19.48 -2.79
N ARG A 84 -15.78 20.46 -3.44
CA ARG A 84 -15.65 20.73 -4.90
C ARG A 84 -14.48 21.64 -5.29
N GLY A 85 -13.69 22.11 -4.34
CA GLY A 85 -12.53 22.97 -4.61
C GLY A 85 -11.46 22.32 -5.48
N SER A 86 -10.49 23.14 -5.82
CA SER A 86 -9.25 22.75 -6.50
C SER A 86 -8.06 23.17 -5.65
N ALA A 87 -7.05 22.32 -5.60
CA ALA A 87 -5.75 22.61 -5.01
C ALA A 87 -4.69 21.89 -5.83
N GLU A 88 -3.45 22.37 -5.73
CA GLU A 88 -2.30 21.76 -6.42
C GLU A 88 -2.12 20.29 -6.02
N HIS A 89 -2.21 20.00 -4.73
CA HIS A 89 -2.08 18.64 -4.22
C HIS A 89 -3.43 18.11 -3.71
N THR A 90 -3.84 16.99 -4.28
CA THR A 90 -5.05 16.25 -3.89
C THR A 90 -4.74 14.81 -3.51
N SER A 91 -3.47 14.47 -3.28
CA SER A 91 -3.09 13.15 -2.79
C SER A 91 -1.77 13.20 -2.02
N PHE A 92 -1.61 12.27 -1.10
CA PHE A 92 -0.36 12.07 -0.38
C PHE A 92 -0.09 10.59 -0.13
N LYS A 93 1.15 10.31 0.28
CA LYS A 93 1.59 8.97 0.65
C LYS A 93 1.84 8.94 2.14
N PHE A 94 1.42 7.86 2.79
CA PHE A 94 1.68 7.61 4.19
C PHE A 94 1.69 6.11 4.44
N LEU A 95 2.74 5.60 5.09
CA LEU A 95 2.92 4.18 5.44
C LEU A 95 2.69 3.18 4.29
N GLY A 96 3.15 3.53 3.08
CA GLY A 96 3.01 2.68 1.89
C GLY A 96 1.63 2.72 1.23
N TYR A 97 0.72 3.59 1.69
CA TYR A 97 -0.55 3.88 1.03
C TYR A 97 -0.51 5.23 0.33
N THR A 98 -1.29 5.35 -0.74
CA THR A 98 -1.62 6.64 -1.37
C THR A 98 -3.08 6.97 -1.07
N PHE A 99 -3.27 8.04 -0.29
CA PHE A 99 -4.55 8.65 0.01
C PHE A 99 -4.91 9.60 -1.13
N ALA A 100 -6.06 9.38 -1.75
CA ALA A 100 -6.52 10.14 -2.90
C ALA A 100 -8.05 10.06 -3.05
N PRO A 101 -8.67 10.94 -3.85
CA PRO A 101 -10.07 10.83 -4.23
C PRO A 101 -10.30 9.55 -5.04
N ARG A 102 -11.19 8.70 -4.55
CA ARG A 102 -11.51 7.39 -5.16
C ARG A 102 -13.01 7.15 -5.13
N LYS A 103 -13.47 6.36 -6.10
CA LYS A 103 -14.87 5.95 -6.19
C LYS A 103 -15.22 5.02 -5.03
N ALA A 104 -16.22 5.39 -4.26
CA ALA A 104 -16.85 4.60 -3.22
C ALA A 104 -18.32 4.36 -3.59
N ARG A 105 -19.00 3.50 -2.82
CA ARG A 105 -20.43 3.23 -2.98
C ARG A 105 -21.11 3.34 -1.63
N TYR A 106 -22.27 3.99 -1.61
CA TYR A 106 -23.19 3.96 -0.48
C TYR A 106 -23.83 2.58 -0.34
N PRO A 107 -24.45 2.26 0.81
CA PRO A 107 -25.22 1.02 0.98
C PRO A 107 -26.34 0.84 -0.05
N ASP A 108 -26.94 1.94 -0.52
CA ASP A 108 -27.97 1.94 -1.58
C ASP A 108 -27.41 1.74 -3.00
N GLY A 109 -26.09 1.52 -3.13
CA GLY A 109 -25.41 1.24 -4.39
C GLY A 109 -24.96 2.49 -5.17
N LYS A 110 -25.37 3.69 -4.77
CA LYS A 110 -24.99 4.94 -5.44
C LYS A 110 -23.50 5.20 -5.31
N ALA A 111 -22.87 5.59 -6.42
CA ALA A 111 -21.45 5.92 -6.44
C ALA A 111 -21.19 7.34 -5.96
N PHE A 112 -20.12 7.51 -5.20
CA PHE A 112 -19.61 8.83 -4.80
C PHE A 112 -18.08 8.82 -4.77
N THR A 113 -17.48 9.99 -4.58
CA THR A 113 -16.04 10.15 -4.41
C THR A 113 -15.75 10.37 -2.93
N SER A 114 -14.88 9.52 -2.39
CA SER A 114 -14.37 9.62 -1.03
C SER A 114 -12.84 9.71 -1.06
N PHE A 115 -12.24 10.23 -0.01
CA PHE A 115 -10.78 10.30 0.11
C PHE A 115 -10.28 9.02 0.79
N LEU A 116 -9.75 8.07 0.01
CA LEU A 116 -9.49 6.71 0.48
C LEU A 116 -8.04 6.26 0.23
N PRO A 117 -7.43 5.55 1.19
CA PRO A 117 -6.13 4.92 0.99
C PRO A 117 -6.22 3.70 0.07
N ALA A 118 -5.19 3.51 -0.74
CA ALA A 118 -4.90 2.25 -1.42
C ALA A 118 -3.39 2.04 -1.46
N VAL A 119 -2.93 0.82 -1.70
CA VAL A 119 -1.49 0.53 -1.87
C VAL A 119 -0.82 1.54 -2.81
N SER A 120 0.35 2.05 -2.43
CA SER A 120 1.05 3.04 -3.23
C SER A 120 1.62 2.43 -4.52
N PRO A 121 1.78 3.22 -5.59
CA PRO A 121 2.47 2.76 -6.80
C PRO A 121 3.88 2.24 -6.53
N GLU A 122 4.61 2.83 -5.58
CA GLU A 122 5.96 2.42 -5.21
C GLU A 122 5.97 1.06 -4.52
N ALA A 123 5.04 0.84 -3.59
CA ALA A 123 4.87 -0.46 -2.93
C ALA A 123 4.49 -1.54 -3.96
N LEU A 124 3.53 -1.25 -4.86
CA LEU A 124 3.17 -2.15 -5.96
C LEU A 124 4.38 -2.47 -6.86
N LYS A 125 5.19 -1.46 -7.17
CA LYS A 125 6.41 -1.62 -7.98
C LYS A 125 7.42 -2.51 -7.28
N ALA A 126 7.70 -2.28 -6.00
CA ALA A 126 8.63 -3.07 -5.19
C ALA A 126 8.17 -4.53 -5.08
N MET A 127 6.91 -4.78 -4.72
CA MET A 127 6.34 -6.13 -4.69
C MET A 127 6.41 -6.80 -6.07
N GLY A 128 6.08 -6.06 -7.13
CA GLY A 128 6.13 -6.55 -8.51
C GLY A 128 7.55 -6.88 -8.99
N GLN A 129 8.56 -6.14 -8.51
CA GLN A 129 9.97 -6.43 -8.75
C GLN A 129 10.40 -7.71 -8.03
N GLN A 130 10.07 -7.86 -6.75
CA GLN A 130 10.37 -9.07 -5.99
C GLN A 130 9.75 -10.32 -6.64
N VAL A 131 8.48 -10.25 -7.06
CA VAL A 131 7.82 -11.35 -7.80
C VAL A 131 8.54 -11.66 -9.13
N ARG A 132 9.08 -10.65 -9.81
CA ARG A 132 9.84 -10.84 -11.06
C ARG A 132 11.17 -11.56 -10.79
N GLU A 133 11.86 -11.19 -9.71
CA GLU A 133 13.15 -11.74 -9.30
C GLU A 133 13.07 -13.21 -8.86
N TRP A 134 11.92 -13.62 -8.31
CA TRP A 134 11.63 -15.03 -8.00
C TRP A 134 11.83 -15.97 -9.19
N ARG A 135 11.61 -15.44 -10.41
CA ARG A 135 11.73 -16.19 -11.68
C ARG A 135 10.99 -17.52 -11.61
N ILE A 136 9.78 -17.55 -11.04
CA ILE A 136 8.98 -18.77 -10.80
C ILE A 136 8.92 -19.66 -12.03
N HIS A 137 8.69 -19.08 -13.20
CA HIS A 137 8.65 -19.76 -14.50
C HIS A 137 9.91 -20.57 -14.86
N ARG A 138 11.06 -20.33 -14.22
CA ARG A 138 12.32 -21.08 -14.42
C ARG A 138 12.51 -22.22 -13.41
N ARG A 139 11.74 -22.24 -12.32
CA ARG A 139 11.86 -23.23 -11.23
C ARG A 139 11.04 -24.50 -11.52
N THR A 140 11.25 -25.12 -12.68
CA THR A 140 10.46 -26.29 -13.14
C THR A 140 10.74 -27.56 -12.34
N ARG A 141 11.83 -27.62 -11.57
CA ARG A 141 12.13 -28.75 -10.67
C ARG A 141 11.13 -28.81 -9.51
N LEU A 142 10.76 -27.67 -8.95
CA LEU A 142 9.81 -27.59 -7.83
C LEU A 142 8.43 -28.10 -8.22
N LYS A 143 7.73 -28.74 -7.28
CA LYS A 143 6.31 -29.09 -7.36
C LYS A 143 5.45 -27.84 -7.09
N LEU A 144 4.17 -27.93 -7.44
CA LEU A 144 3.25 -26.80 -7.23
C LEU A 144 3.07 -26.47 -5.75
N ILE A 145 3.03 -27.49 -4.88
CA ILE A 145 2.92 -27.32 -3.43
C ILE A 145 4.16 -26.61 -2.85
N GLU A 146 5.36 -27.00 -3.29
CA GLU A 146 6.62 -26.36 -2.85
C GLU A 146 6.68 -24.87 -3.28
N LEU A 147 6.12 -24.54 -4.45
CA LEU A 147 5.97 -23.13 -4.85
C LEU A 147 4.99 -22.39 -3.94
N ALA A 148 3.88 -23.04 -3.56
CA ALA A 148 2.90 -22.45 -2.68
C ALA A 148 3.49 -22.20 -1.28
N ASP A 149 4.17 -23.19 -0.69
CA ASP A 149 4.78 -23.09 0.64
C ASP A 149 5.78 -21.94 0.74
N TRP A 150 6.55 -21.72 -0.33
CA TRP A 150 7.50 -20.61 -0.41
C TRP A 150 6.83 -19.23 -0.60
N ILE A 151 5.83 -19.14 -1.48
CA ILE A 151 5.21 -17.86 -1.89
C ILE A 151 4.18 -17.38 -0.86
N ASN A 152 3.47 -18.30 -0.22
CA ASN A 152 2.31 -18.02 0.63
C ASN A 152 2.63 -17.09 1.80
N PRO A 153 3.72 -17.26 2.59
CA PRO A 153 4.01 -16.37 3.71
C PRO A 153 4.20 -14.91 3.25
N ILE A 154 4.90 -14.70 2.14
CA ILE A 154 5.20 -13.37 1.61
C ILE A 154 3.93 -12.70 1.08
N VAL A 155 3.20 -13.42 0.21
CA VAL A 155 1.97 -12.90 -0.39
C VAL A 155 0.88 -12.67 0.66
N SER A 156 0.80 -13.54 1.67
CA SER A 156 -0.13 -13.36 2.79
C SER A 156 0.19 -12.09 3.58
N GLY A 157 1.47 -11.79 3.82
CA GLY A 157 1.89 -10.53 4.46
C GLY A 157 1.44 -9.31 3.66
N TRP A 158 1.68 -9.31 2.35
CA TRP A 158 1.23 -8.22 1.47
C TRP A 158 -0.28 -8.06 1.42
N MET A 159 -1.03 -9.17 1.35
CA MET A 159 -2.49 -9.12 1.36
C MET A 159 -3.02 -8.58 2.69
N THR A 160 -2.47 -9.04 3.81
CA THR A 160 -2.90 -8.63 5.15
C THR A 160 -2.66 -7.15 5.37
N TYR A 161 -1.48 -6.66 5.00
CA TYR A 161 -1.15 -5.24 5.10
C TYR A 161 -1.94 -4.44 4.06
N TYR A 162 -1.54 -4.53 2.78
CA TYR A 162 -2.04 -3.64 1.74
C TYR A 162 -3.51 -3.84 1.37
N GLY A 163 -4.11 -4.98 1.69
CA GLY A 163 -5.51 -5.23 1.38
C GLY A 163 -6.50 -4.81 2.45
N ARG A 164 -6.02 -4.23 3.57
CA ARG A 164 -6.88 -3.57 4.57
C ARG A 164 -7.74 -2.48 3.96
N PHE A 165 -7.23 -1.75 2.97
CA PHE A 165 -7.92 -0.65 2.31
C PHE A 165 -7.95 -0.81 0.79
N TYR A 166 -9.10 -0.52 0.19
CA TYR A 166 -9.32 -0.52 -1.26
C TYR A 166 -8.67 -1.72 -1.98
N ARG A 167 -8.97 -2.93 -1.47
CA ARG A 167 -8.37 -4.22 -1.90
C ARG A 167 -8.35 -4.44 -3.42
N SER A 168 -9.27 -3.83 -4.14
CA SER A 168 -9.36 -3.94 -5.60
C SER A 168 -8.09 -3.44 -6.32
N GLN A 169 -7.31 -2.53 -5.74
CA GLN A 169 -6.03 -2.12 -6.32
C GLN A 169 -4.96 -3.23 -6.31
N LEU A 170 -5.10 -4.25 -5.45
CA LEU A 170 -4.17 -5.38 -5.40
C LEU A 170 -4.47 -6.47 -6.43
N TYR A 171 -5.69 -6.56 -6.96
CA TYR A 171 -6.08 -7.65 -7.87
C TYR A 171 -5.19 -7.75 -9.11
N PRO A 172 -4.83 -6.66 -9.82
CA PRO A 172 -3.92 -6.75 -10.96
C PRO A 172 -2.56 -7.35 -10.59
N PHE A 173 -2.05 -7.04 -9.39
CA PHE A 173 -0.81 -7.60 -8.87
C PHE A 173 -0.93 -9.10 -8.57
N LEU A 174 -1.99 -9.52 -7.87
CA LEU A 174 -2.23 -10.95 -7.57
C LEU A 174 -2.41 -11.78 -8.85
N ARG A 175 -3.12 -11.23 -9.84
CA ARG A 175 -3.27 -11.83 -11.18
C ARG A 175 -1.95 -12.02 -11.90
N ARG A 176 -0.99 -11.11 -11.70
CA ARG A 176 0.36 -11.22 -12.27
C ARG A 176 1.11 -12.42 -11.66
N ILE A 177 0.92 -12.72 -10.37
CA ILE A 177 1.47 -13.93 -9.75
C ILE A 177 0.88 -15.18 -10.43
N ASN A 178 -0.44 -15.23 -10.62
CA ASN A 178 -1.09 -16.33 -11.36
C ASN A 178 -0.55 -16.48 -12.79
N THR A 179 -0.22 -15.36 -13.44
CA THR A 179 0.39 -15.37 -14.78
C THR A 179 1.78 -16.01 -14.77
N TYR A 180 2.59 -15.78 -13.74
CA TYR A 180 3.86 -16.48 -13.59
C TYR A 180 3.70 -17.99 -13.27
N LEU A 181 2.69 -18.36 -12.49
CA LEU A 181 2.33 -19.77 -12.24
C LEU A 181 1.90 -20.47 -13.53
N MET A 182 1.10 -19.80 -14.37
CA MET A 182 0.73 -20.29 -15.70
C MET A 182 1.96 -20.53 -16.57
N ARG A 183 2.90 -19.57 -16.62
CA ARG A 183 4.16 -19.72 -17.37
C ARG A 183 5.01 -20.87 -16.86
N TRP A 184 5.10 -21.04 -15.54
CA TRP A 184 5.78 -22.18 -14.92
C TRP A 184 5.15 -23.51 -15.35
N ALA A 185 3.82 -23.63 -15.28
CA ALA A 185 3.11 -24.85 -15.62
C ALA A 185 3.29 -25.23 -17.10
N ARG A 186 3.22 -24.24 -18.01
CA ARG A 186 3.51 -24.42 -19.45
C ARG A 186 4.94 -24.89 -19.70
N LYS A 187 5.91 -24.39 -18.92
CA LYS A 187 7.32 -24.77 -19.07
C LYS A 187 7.60 -26.17 -18.49
N LYS A 188 6.99 -26.51 -17.35
CA LYS A 188 7.16 -27.81 -16.67
C LYS A 188 6.45 -28.94 -17.43
N TYR A 189 5.23 -28.72 -17.92
CA TYR A 189 4.40 -29.75 -18.53
C TYR A 189 4.12 -29.48 -20.01
N LYS A 190 4.72 -30.28 -20.91
CA LYS A 190 4.54 -30.15 -22.37
C LYS A 190 3.05 -30.12 -22.78
N ARG A 191 2.20 -30.94 -22.15
CA ARG A 191 0.75 -31.01 -22.43
C ARG A 191 -0.02 -29.72 -22.14
N LEU A 192 0.52 -28.83 -21.29
CA LEU A 192 -0.13 -27.58 -20.88
C LEU A 192 0.28 -26.37 -21.72
N ARG A 193 1.11 -26.54 -22.78
CA ARG A 193 1.54 -25.42 -23.62
C ARG A 193 0.39 -24.71 -24.34
N GLY A 194 -0.66 -25.46 -24.71
CA GLY A 194 -1.85 -24.93 -25.38
C GLY A 194 -2.88 -24.37 -24.39
N TYR A 195 -3.51 -23.25 -24.78
CA TYR A 195 -4.47 -22.51 -23.94
C TYR A 195 -5.61 -23.38 -23.41
N LYS A 196 -6.32 -24.11 -24.29
CA LYS A 196 -7.49 -24.93 -23.91
C LYS A 196 -7.14 -25.95 -22.81
N ARG A 197 -6.03 -26.68 -22.99
CA ARG A 197 -5.54 -27.68 -22.03
C ARG A 197 -5.10 -27.03 -20.71
N PHE A 198 -4.42 -25.88 -20.77
CA PHE A 198 -4.04 -25.15 -19.57
C PHE A 198 -5.26 -24.64 -18.80
N ARG A 199 -6.22 -24.01 -19.47
CA ARG A 199 -7.43 -23.48 -18.81
C ARG A 199 -8.21 -24.60 -18.13
N ALA A 200 -8.42 -25.73 -18.79
CA ALA A 200 -9.07 -26.90 -18.17
C ALA A 200 -8.30 -27.41 -16.94
N TRP A 201 -6.97 -27.51 -17.03
CA TRP A 201 -6.12 -27.89 -15.90
C TRP A 201 -6.21 -26.89 -14.74
N TRP A 202 -6.16 -25.59 -15.03
CA TRP A 202 -6.24 -24.50 -14.05
C TRP A 202 -7.59 -24.48 -13.33
N THR A 203 -8.69 -24.56 -14.08
CA THR A 203 -10.04 -24.61 -13.50
C THR A 203 -10.19 -25.79 -12.56
N GLY A 204 -9.79 -27.00 -12.99
CA GLY A 204 -9.86 -28.18 -12.13
C GLY A 204 -8.93 -28.10 -10.92
N LEU A 205 -7.77 -27.46 -11.05
CA LEU A 205 -6.84 -27.24 -9.93
C LEU A 205 -7.43 -26.30 -8.88
N VAL A 206 -7.98 -25.15 -9.30
CA VAL A 206 -8.57 -24.16 -8.40
C VAL A 206 -9.83 -24.70 -7.72
N GLN A 207 -10.58 -25.58 -8.38
CA GLN A 207 -11.72 -26.28 -7.77
C GLN A 207 -11.28 -27.30 -6.70
N ARG A 208 -10.26 -28.13 -6.99
CA ARG A 208 -9.79 -29.16 -6.06
C ARG A 208 -9.00 -28.61 -4.86
N ALA A 209 -8.26 -27.52 -5.06
CA ALA A 209 -7.40 -26.95 -4.04
C ALA A 209 -7.47 -25.40 -4.02
N PRO A 210 -8.65 -24.81 -3.71
CA PRO A 210 -8.85 -23.36 -3.78
C PRO A 210 -7.95 -22.57 -2.82
N GLY A 211 -7.45 -23.19 -1.75
CA GLY A 211 -6.57 -22.58 -0.75
C GLY A 211 -5.07 -22.82 -0.97
N LEU A 212 -4.67 -23.48 -2.06
CA LEU A 212 -3.26 -23.83 -2.29
C LEU A 212 -2.37 -22.58 -2.31
N PHE A 213 -2.79 -21.54 -3.03
CA PHE A 213 -2.16 -20.23 -2.95
C PHE A 213 -3.09 -19.26 -2.19
N LYS A 214 -2.55 -18.54 -1.21
CA LYS A 214 -3.34 -17.65 -0.35
C LYS A 214 -4.12 -16.59 -1.15
N HIS A 215 -3.53 -16.06 -2.22
CA HIS A 215 -4.19 -15.04 -3.05
C HIS A 215 -5.34 -15.55 -3.91
N TRP A 216 -5.52 -16.86 -4.04
CA TRP A 216 -6.69 -17.44 -4.73
C TRP A 216 -7.99 -17.24 -3.96
N ALA A 217 -7.94 -16.83 -2.70
CA ALA A 217 -9.11 -16.33 -1.99
C ALA A 217 -9.66 -15.03 -2.63
N TRP A 218 -8.83 -14.26 -3.34
CA TRP A 218 -9.18 -12.95 -3.90
C TRP A 218 -9.21 -12.93 -5.42
N ASP A 219 -8.16 -13.46 -6.08
CA ASP A 219 -8.10 -13.53 -7.54
C ASP A 219 -7.52 -14.87 -8.00
N ARG A 220 -8.32 -15.58 -8.80
CA ARG A 220 -7.99 -16.88 -9.42
C ARG A 220 -7.72 -16.74 -10.90
N GLU A 221 -7.92 -15.55 -11.47
CA GLU A 221 -7.70 -15.31 -12.88
C GLU A 221 -6.21 -15.13 -13.20
N PHE A 222 -5.87 -15.30 -14.46
CA PHE A 222 -4.53 -15.09 -15.00
C PHE A 222 -4.64 -14.37 -16.35
N VAL A 223 -3.57 -13.69 -16.76
CA VAL A 223 -3.50 -13.11 -18.11
C VAL A 223 -2.77 -14.09 -19.02
N TRP A 224 -3.42 -14.51 -20.10
CA TRP A 224 -2.76 -15.35 -21.10
C TRP A 224 -1.77 -14.50 -21.90
N THR A 225 -0.49 -14.83 -21.80
CA THR A 225 0.55 -14.25 -22.65
C THR A 225 1.00 -15.31 -23.65
N ARG A 226 0.88 -15.02 -24.95
CA ARG A 226 1.25 -15.94 -26.03
C ARG A 226 2.70 -16.43 -25.86
#